data_AF-A0A1C7IAM5-F1
#
_entry.id   AF-A0A1C7IAM5-F1
#
_cell.length_a   1.000
_cell.length_b   1.000
_cell.length_c   1.000
_cell.angle_alpha   90.00
_cell.angle_beta   90.00
_cell.angle_gamma   90.00
#
_symmetry.space_group_name_H-M   'P 1'
#
loop_
_entity.id
_entity.type
_entity.pdbx_description
1 polymer ?
#
loop_
_entity_poly.entity_id
_entity_poly.type
_entity_poly.pdbx_seq_one_letter_code
_entity_poly.pdbx_strand_id
1 'polypeptide(L)'
;MKQKHVPGITFYAAQCMEFPDHWELHENLTLEQAVAAYRQILKKGTSCGPGIGFVLYDERIPDYSRIRWPLYEGRICEAQINLIGGYREHPLVKQAINEMKEYLPKLEGKAEKTGKRRDIER
;
A
#
# COMPACT_ATOMS: atom_id res chain seq x y z
N MET A 1 -13.65 -33.08 -2.89
CA MET A 1 -13.13 -32.22 -1.81
C MET A 1 -12.97 -30.82 -2.38
N LYS A 2 -13.81 -29.85 -2.00
CA LYS A 2 -13.62 -28.46 -2.46
C LYS A 2 -12.38 -27.95 -1.73
N GLN A 3 -11.25 -27.89 -2.41
CA GLN A 3 -10.07 -27.18 -1.90
C GLN A 3 -10.58 -25.78 -1.54
N LYS A 4 -10.54 -25.45 -0.24
CA LYS A 4 -10.82 -24.09 0.23
C LYS A 4 -9.74 -23.24 -0.42
N HIS A 5 -10.08 -22.58 -1.52
CA HIS A 5 -9.26 -21.51 -2.06
C HIS A 5 -9.11 -20.48 -0.93
N VAL A 6 -7.93 -20.43 -0.32
CA VAL A 6 -7.61 -19.47 0.75
C VAL A 6 -7.01 -18.27 0.05
N PRO A 7 -7.77 -17.18 -0.12
CA PRO A 7 -7.17 -15.97 -0.66
C PRO A 7 -6.09 -15.47 0.28
N GLY A 8 -4.98 -15.02 -0.29
CA GLY A 8 -3.85 -14.46 0.44
C GLY A 8 -3.74 -12.97 0.14
N ILE A 9 -3.27 -12.18 1.10
CA ILE A 9 -2.86 -10.79 0.86
C ILE A 9 -1.47 -10.60 1.42
N THR A 10 -0.57 -10.02 0.63
CA THR A 10 0.74 -9.58 1.09
C THR A 10 0.86 -8.09 0.92
N PHE A 11 1.76 -7.48 1.67
CA PHE A 11 2.01 -6.05 1.63
C PHE A 11 3.39 -5.78 1.07
N TYR A 12 3.55 -4.59 0.51
CA TYR A 12 4.84 -4.09 0.07
C TYR A 12 4.99 -2.62 0.45
N ALA A 13 6.23 -2.19 0.67
CA ALA A 13 6.57 -0.80 0.85
C ALA A 13 7.57 -0.41 -0.23
N ALA A 14 7.29 0.70 -0.91
CA ALA A 14 8.13 1.19 -1.99
C ALA A 14 8.52 2.64 -1.72
N GLN A 15 9.73 2.98 -2.14
CA GLN A 15 10.22 4.35 -2.13
C GLN A 15 9.53 5.23 -3.17
N CYS A 16 9.12 4.63 -4.29
CA CYS A 16 8.30 5.25 -5.30
C CYS A 16 7.20 4.27 -5.68
N MET A 17 5.94 4.66 -5.46
CA MET A 17 4.80 3.80 -5.80
C MET A 17 4.54 3.75 -7.30
N GLU A 18 5.00 4.76 -8.04
CA GLU A 18 4.89 4.82 -9.50
C GLU A 18 5.95 3.95 -10.19
N PHE A 19 7.15 3.86 -9.60
CA PHE A 19 8.27 3.05 -10.10
C PHE A 19 8.91 2.25 -8.96
N PRO A 20 8.22 1.22 -8.43
CA PRO A 20 8.71 0.44 -7.30
C PRO A 20 10.02 -0.28 -7.60
N ASP A 21 10.19 -0.80 -8.81
CA ASP A 21 11.37 -1.57 -9.23
C ASP A 21 12.64 -0.73 -9.46
N HIS A 22 12.54 0.60 -9.52
CA HIS A 22 13.68 1.47 -9.78
C HIS A 22 14.48 1.85 -8.53
N TRP A 23 13.92 1.62 -7.34
CA TRP A 23 14.47 2.11 -6.08
C TRP A 23 14.38 1.04 -4.99
N GLU A 24 14.14 1.44 -3.74
CA GLU A 24 13.95 0.53 -2.62
C GLU A 24 12.50 0.00 -2.60
N LEU A 25 12.36 -1.30 -2.82
CA LEU A 25 11.12 -2.06 -2.74
C LEU A 25 11.29 -3.20 -1.74
N HIS A 26 10.37 -3.28 -0.79
CA HIS A 26 10.24 -4.42 0.11
C HIS A 26 8.88 -5.08 -0.13
N GLU A 27 8.89 -6.33 -0.58
CA GLU A 27 7.69 -7.11 -0.90
C GLU A 27 7.54 -8.35 -0.01
N ASN A 28 6.37 -8.99 -0.06
CA ASN A 28 6.00 -10.15 0.76
C ASN A 28 6.08 -9.87 2.26
N LEU A 29 5.68 -8.66 2.67
CA LEU A 29 5.67 -8.21 4.05
C LEU A 29 4.28 -8.36 4.68
N THR A 30 4.22 -8.42 6.00
CA THR A 30 3.00 -8.10 6.75
C THR A 30 2.76 -6.59 6.76
N LEU A 31 1.54 -6.16 7.09
CA LEU A 31 1.22 -4.72 7.16
C LEU A 31 2.16 -3.98 8.14
N GLU A 32 2.45 -4.57 9.29
CA GLU A 32 3.38 -4.03 10.28
C GLU A 32 4.79 -3.85 9.73
N GLN A 33 5.29 -4.86 9.02
CA GLN A 33 6.60 -4.80 8.37
C GLN A 33 6.61 -3.76 7.25
N ALA A 34 5.53 -3.66 6.46
CA ALA A 34 5.40 -2.66 5.41
C ALA A 34 5.39 -1.24 5.99
N VAL A 35 4.70 -1.02 7.10
CA VAL A 35 4.72 0.25 7.85
C VAL A 35 6.12 0.56 8.39
N ALA A 36 6.84 -0.44 8.90
CA ALA A 36 8.21 -0.27 9.37
C ALA A 36 9.18 0.08 8.22
N ALA A 37 9.08 -0.62 7.09
CA ALA A 37 9.86 -0.34 5.89
C ALA A 37 9.56 1.06 5.33
N TYR A 38 8.29 1.44 5.25
CA TYR A 38 7.87 2.79 4.88
C TYR A 38 8.50 3.86 5.78
N ARG A 39 8.55 3.66 7.10
CA ARG A 39 9.24 4.57 8.02
C ARG A 39 10.75 4.62 7.78
N GLN A 40 11.38 3.50 7.45
CA GLN A 40 12.82 3.50 7.11
C GLN A 40 13.08 4.30 5.84
N ILE A 41 12.25 4.13 4.81
CA ILE A 41 12.32 4.90 3.57
C ILE A 41 12.14 6.40 3.85
N LEU A 42 11.15 6.79 4.66
CA LEU A 42 10.95 8.18 5.08
C LEU A 42 12.17 8.75 5.80
N LYS A 43 12.81 7.97 6.69
CA LYS A 43 14.04 8.38 7.40
C LYS A 43 15.23 8.58 6.45
N LYS A 44 15.29 7.86 5.32
CA LYS A 44 16.31 8.07 4.29
C LYS A 44 16.12 9.40 3.54
N GLY A 45 15.00 10.10 3.74
CA GLY A 45 14.74 11.42 3.18
C GLY A 45 14.45 11.40 1.68
N THR A 46 14.03 10.26 1.13
CA THR A 46 13.85 10.12 -0.31
C THR A 46 12.47 10.60 -0.76
N SER A 47 12.44 11.74 -1.45
CA SER A 47 11.24 12.46 -1.89
C SER A 47 10.69 11.93 -3.22
N CYS A 48 10.47 10.61 -3.33
CA CYS A 48 9.97 9.99 -4.57
C CYS A 48 8.52 9.45 -4.46
N GLY A 49 7.75 9.96 -3.49
CA GLY A 49 6.40 9.47 -3.23
C GLY A 49 6.39 8.07 -2.61
N PRO A 50 6.97 7.91 -1.41
CA PRO A 50 6.96 6.62 -0.73
C PRO A 50 5.55 6.25 -0.32
N GLY A 51 5.28 4.96 -0.34
CA GLY A 51 3.97 4.43 0.02
C GLY A 51 4.00 2.96 0.38
N ILE A 52 2.83 2.48 0.75
CA ILE A 52 2.56 1.08 1.08
C ILE A 52 1.50 0.60 0.11
N GLY A 53 1.70 -0.59 -0.44
CA GLY A 53 0.70 -1.27 -1.25
C GLY A 53 0.43 -2.69 -0.77
N PHE A 54 -0.50 -3.33 -1.45
CA PHE A 54 -0.86 -4.72 -1.21
C PHE A 54 -0.87 -5.50 -2.53
N VAL A 55 -0.68 -6.81 -2.42
CA VAL A 55 -0.84 -7.77 -3.50
C VAL A 55 -1.86 -8.79 -3.04
N LEU A 56 -2.95 -8.90 -3.77
CA LEU A 56 -3.99 -9.87 -3.49
C LEU A 56 -3.75 -11.15 -4.31
N TYR A 57 -3.90 -12.30 -3.68
CA TYR A 57 -3.82 -13.62 -4.32
C TYR A 57 -5.19 -14.24 -4.23
N ASP A 58 -6.00 -14.07 -5.27
CA ASP A 58 -7.34 -14.67 -5.33
C ASP A 58 -7.69 -15.17 -6.74
N GLU A 59 -7.89 -16.48 -6.89
CA GLU A 59 -8.28 -17.14 -8.13
C GLU A 59 -9.68 -16.72 -8.66
N ARG A 60 -10.51 -16.08 -7.84
CA ARG A 60 -11.84 -15.56 -8.24
C ARG A 60 -11.76 -14.24 -8.99
N ILE A 61 -10.67 -13.49 -8.78
CA ILE A 61 -10.41 -12.23 -9.49
C ILE A 61 -9.03 -12.28 -10.15
N PRO A 62 -8.82 -13.19 -11.11
CA PRO A 62 -7.52 -13.41 -11.73
C PRO A 62 -6.96 -12.16 -12.37
N ASP A 63 -7.82 -11.28 -12.90
CA ASP A 63 -7.44 -9.98 -13.50
C ASP A 63 -6.84 -8.98 -12.50
N TYR A 64 -7.09 -9.17 -11.21
CA TYR A 64 -6.61 -8.31 -10.13
C TYR A 64 -5.70 -9.07 -9.15
N SER A 65 -5.54 -10.38 -9.35
CA SER A 65 -4.70 -11.23 -8.53
C SER A 65 -3.25 -11.13 -8.95
N ARG A 66 -2.33 -11.13 -7.98
CA ARG A 66 -0.89 -10.94 -8.14
C ARG A 66 -0.49 -9.56 -8.68
N ILE A 67 -1.40 -8.59 -8.61
CA ILE A 67 -1.13 -7.21 -9.00
C ILE A 67 -0.80 -6.38 -7.75
N ARG A 68 0.25 -5.57 -7.86
CA ARG A 68 0.64 -4.59 -6.84
C ARG A 68 -0.31 -3.40 -6.92
N TRP A 69 -1.01 -3.13 -5.82
CA TRP A 69 -1.94 -2.02 -5.74
C TRP A 69 -1.61 -1.08 -4.59
N PRO A 70 -1.65 0.26 -4.78
CA PRO A 70 -1.40 1.21 -3.71
C PRO A 70 -2.48 1.16 -2.63
N LEU A 71 -2.05 1.02 -1.37
CA LEU A 71 -2.90 1.09 -0.18
C LEU A 71 -2.83 2.47 0.46
N TYR A 72 -1.63 3.03 0.52
CA TYR A 72 -1.33 4.26 1.23
C TYR A 72 -0.17 5.03 0.58
N GLU A 73 -0.42 6.29 0.26
CA GLU A 73 0.54 7.20 -0.38
C GLU A 73 0.42 8.58 0.29
N GLY A 74 0.76 8.65 1.57
CA GLY A 74 0.47 9.81 2.43
C GLY A 74 -1.01 9.91 2.85
N ARG A 75 -1.91 9.26 2.13
CA ARG A 75 -3.32 9.02 2.48
C ARG A 75 -3.74 7.63 2.02
N ILE A 76 -4.79 7.08 2.62
CA ILE A 76 -5.31 5.78 2.21
C ILE A 76 -5.96 5.92 0.82
N CYS A 77 -5.55 5.08 -0.11
CA CYS A 77 -6.08 5.01 -1.48
C CYS A 77 -7.42 4.24 -1.54
N GLU A 78 -8.23 4.32 -0.48
CA GLU A 78 -9.51 3.61 -0.34
C GLU A 78 -10.47 3.96 -1.48
N ALA A 79 -10.54 5.24 -1.87
CA ALA A 79 -11.39 5.66 -2.98
C ALA A 79 -11.02 4.95 -4.28
N GLN A 80 -9.73 4.81 -4.59
CA GLN A 80 -9.25 4.11 -5.79
C GLN A 80 -9.55 2.61 -5.73
N ILE A 81 -9.30 2.00 -4.57
CA ILE A 81 -9.59 0.58 -4.34
C ILE A 81 -11.10 0.30 -4.48
N ASN A 82 -11.94 1.21 -4.00
CA ASN A 82 -13.40 1.09 -4.07
C ASN A 82 -13.96 1.24 -5.50
N LEU A 83 -13.21 1.81 -6.44
CA LEU A 83 -13.60 1.84 -7.85
C LEU A 83 -13.55 0.43 -8.48
N ILE A 84 -12.71 -0.44 -7.95
CA ILE A 84 -12.57 -1.82 -8.41
C ILE A 84 -13.54 -2.68 -7.61
N GLY A 85 -14.65 -3.09 -8.21
CA GLY A 85 -15.68 -3.92 -7.56
C GLY A 85 -15.10 -5.17 -6.88
N GLY A 86 -14.16 -5.84 -7.55
CA GLY A 86 -13.47 -7.01 -7.02
C GLY A 86 -12.73 -6.74 -5.70
N TYR A 87 -12.05 -5.61 -5.56
CA TYR A 87 -11.38 -5.22 -4.31
C TYR A 87 -12.34 -4.65 -3.27
N ARG A 88 -13.30 -3.83 -3.71
CA ARG A 88 -14.33 -3.24 -2.84
C ARG A 88 -15.09 -4.30 -2.06
N GLU A 89 -15.39 -5.44 -2.67
CA GLU A 89 -16.17 -6.51 -2.04
C GLU A 89 -15.28 -7.52 -1.29
N HIS A 90 -13.97 -7.49 -1.51
CA HIS A 90 -13.05 -8.47 -0.96
C HIS A 90 -12.81 -8.28 0.55
N PRO A 91 -13.04 -9.33 1.39
CA PRO A 91 -12.90 -9.20 2.84
C PRO A 91 -11.46 -8.86 3.26
N LEU A 92 -10.44 -9.45 2.61
CA LEU A 92 -9.03 -9.14 2.91
C LEU A 92 -8.65 -7.70 2.61
N VAL A 93 -9.20 -7.11 1.54
CA VAL A 93 -8.88 -5.73 1.16
C VAL A 93 -9.54 -4.76 2.12
N LYS A 94 -10.80 -5.01 2.51
CA LYS A 94 -11.48 -4.25 3.57
C LYS A 94 -10.70 -4.31 4.88
N GLN A 95 -10.21 -5.50 5.24
CA GLN A 95 -9.41 -5.69 6.45
C GLN A 95 -8.12 -4.89 6.36
N ALA A 96 -7.37 -4.99 5.26
CA ALA A 96 -6.14 -4.23 5.02
C ALA A 96 -6.35 -2.71 5.13
N ILE A 97 -7.45 -2.18 4.58
CA ILE A 97 -7.80 -0.77 4.70
C ILE A 97 -8.09 -0.40 6.17
N ASN A 98 -8.86 -1.22 6.88
CA ASN A 98 -9.20 -0.96 8.28
C ASN A 98 -7.94 -0.99 9.16
N GLU A 99 -7.13 -2.04 9.03
CA GLU A 99 -5.86 -2.14 9.76
C GLU A 99 -4.97 -0.93 9.46
N MET A 100 -4.87 -0.52 8.18
CA MET A 100 -4.08 0.67 7.81
C MET A 100 -4.61 1.96 8.44
N LYS A 101 -5.94 2.12 8.60
CA LYS A 101 -6.54 3.24 9.35
C LYS A 101 -6.08 3.28 10.80
N GLU A 102 -5.89 2.13 11.44
CA GLU A 102 -5.35 2.05 12.80
C GLU A 102 -3.86 2.41 12.88
N TYR A 103 -3.10 2.24 11.79
CA TYR A 103 -1.70 2.68 11.69
C TYR A 103 -1.54 4.16 11.31
N LEU A 104 -2.54 4.81 10.69
CA LEU A 104 -2.52 6.25 10.38
C LEU A 104 -2.12 7.14 11.55
N PRO A 105 -2.75 7.09 12.74
CA PRO A 105 -2.37 7.96 13.86
C PRO A 105 -0.93 7.70 14.33
N LYS A 106 -0.44 6.47 14.18
CA LYS A 106 0.95 6.12 14.52
C LYS A 106 1.93 6.75 13.52
N LEU A 107 1.53 6.90 12.26
CA LEU A 107 2.32 7.51 11.18
C LEU A 107 2.26 9.04 11.24
N GLU A 108 1.08 9.62 11.43
CA GLU A 108 0.87 11.07 11.48
C GLU A 108 1.44 11.72 12.75
N GLY A 109 1.51 11.01 13.87
CA GLY A 109 2.13 11.49 15.11
C GLY A 109 3.64 11.83 14.99
N LYS A 110 4.27 11.58 13.84
CA LYS A 110 5.65 12.01 13.51
C LYS A 110 5.81 12.57 12.10
N ALA A 111 4.74 12.72 11.32
CA ALA A 111 4.81 13.26 9.98
C ALA A 111 4.71 14.80 10.04
N GLU A 112 5.80 15.44 10.50
CA GLU A 112 6.01 16.85 10.17
C GLU A 112 6.07 16.99 8.65
N LYS A 113 4.92 17.40 8.09
CA LYS A 113 4.73 18.20 6.87
C LYS A 113 5.90 18.14 5.87
N THR A 114 6.12 17.01 5.20
CA THR A 114 6.91 17.00 3.97
C THR A 114 5.99 16.94 2.76
N GLY A 115 5.04 17.88 2.73
CA GLY A 115 4.24 18.21 1.55
C GLY A 115 4.77 19.47 0.90
N LYS A 116 6.03 19.49 0.45
CA LYS A 116 6.51 20.55 -0.43
C LYS A 116 6.19 20.15 -1.87
N ARG A 117 4.97 20.50 -2.31
CA ARG A 117 4.65 20.65 -3.73
C ARG A 117 5.76 21.52 -4.33
N ARG A 118 6.57 20.95 -5.22
CA ARG A 118 7.44 21.76 -6.07
C ARG A 118 6.51 22.41 -7.09
N ASP A 119 6.27 23.68 -6.86
CA ASP A 119 5.85 24.66 -7.87
C ASP A 119 6.72 24.41 -9.12
N ILE A 120 6.08 23.95 -10.19
CA ILE A 120 6.66 24.04 -11.53
C ILE A 120 6.25 25.42 -12.02
N GLU A 121 7.09 26.41 -11.70
CA GLU A 121 7.04 27.74 -12.29
C GLU A 121 7.29 27.61 -13.80
N ARG A 122 6.37 28.15 -14.61
CA ARG A 122 6.59 28.47 -16.02
C ARG A 122 5.89 29.76 -16.36
#